data_AF-A0A645B2Z1-F1
#
_entry.id   AF-A0A645B2Z1-F1
#
_cell.length_a   1.000
_cell.length_b   1.000
_cell.length_c   1.000
_cell.angle_alpha   90.00
_cell.angle_beta   90.00
_cell.angle_gamma   90.00
#
_symmetry.space_group_name_H-M   'P 1'
#
loop_
_entity.id
_entity.type
_entity.pdbx_description
1 polymer ?
#
loop_
_entity_poly.entity_id
_entity_poly.type
_entity_poly.pdbx_seq_one_letter_code
_entity_poly.pdbx_strand_id
1 'polypeptide(L)'
;MGLFKPKWMNPNESVADSAVRKLTKEADLISAALKSPHKRVRRYAASRIKDQKALFRIVAADEDAYVRISATVGLKDQELLAQTAVQNSDSDIRRIASEKLTDQAVLKEIALKDQDNKVRIAAIGQLTDQSVLKVIIHKKGHVAAIGQLTDEAAIREIIQKEPDKMIRIAAIARLTDEEELIRIVKNDPLRKYAAKRLRELAAERGKTLGDMVEQTALMDIIAQSKRGCWDFKSAIMLLEERELIRLIQQEPFSDGGWFALNQLQDQEALKKIINESGCNSTKKARALGRLLQVAKWDSVDIDEDFMQHMLEYPLEYSDCLKQIYRKTRKYAEQINKLNTHYDHGYHDSCHEDTHYDISARMNCGFD
;
A
#
# COMPACT_ATOMS: atom_id res chain seq x y z
N MET A 1 -42.91 -46.09 -13.20
CA MET A 1 -43.12 -44.66 -13.54
C MET A 1 -41.76 -43.99 -13.59
N GLY A 2 -41.23 -43.73 -14.80
CA GLY A 2 -40.02 -42.93 -14.93
C GLY A 2 -40.34 -41.50 -14.50
N LEU A 3 -39.79 -41.06 -13.36
CA LEU A 3 -39.93 -39.68 -12.90
C LEU A 3 -39.36 -38.75 -13.98
N PHE A 4 -40.19 -37.86 -14.52
CA PHE A 4 -39.71 -36.77 -15.38
C PHE A 4 -38.66 -35.97 -14.60
N LYS A 5 -37.40 -36.08 -15.00
CA LYS A 5 -36.32 -35.26 -14.42
C LYS A 5 -36.59 -33.80 -14.78
N PRO A 6 -36.51 -32.87 -13.81
CA PRO A 6 -36.65 -31.43 -14.11
C PRO A 6 -35.68 -30.98 -15.20
N LYS A 7 -36.08 -29.99 -16.01
CA LYS A 7 -35.25 -29.51 -17.15
C LYS A 7 -33.88 -28.97 -16.72
N TRP A 8 -33.72 -28.51 -15.48
CA TRP A 8 -32.43 -28.08 -14.92
C TRP A 8 -31.47 -29.25 -14.58
N MET A 9 -31.92 -30.51 -14.71
CA MET A 9 -31.08 -31.72 -14.66
C MET A 9 -30.67 -32.23 -16.05
N ASN A 10 -30.93 -31.48 -17.12
CA ASN A 10 -30.58 -31.92 -18.47
C ASN A 10 -29.05 -32.10 -18.60
N PRO A 11 -28.55 -33.19 -19.24
CA PRO A 11 -27.12 -33.36 -19.49
C PRO A 11 -26.48 -32.21 -20.27
N ASN A 12 -27.23 -31.54 -21.14
CA ASN A 12 -26.80 -30.33 -21.83
C ASN A 12 -26.88 -29.12 -20.89
N GLU A 13 -25.73 -28.57 -20.50
CA GLU A 13 -25.62 -27.43 -19.58
C GLU A 13 -26.41 -26.20 -20.07
N SER A 14 -26.44 -25.92 -21.37
CA SER A 14 -27.16 -24.76 -21.92
C SER A 14 -28.68 -24.87 -21.72
N VAL A 15 -29.22 -26.08 -21.89
CA VAL A 15 -30.63 -26.36 -21.63
C VAL A 15 -30.93 -26.25 -20.13
N ALA A 16 -30.05 -26.77 -19.29
CA ALA A 16 -30.19 -26.71 -17.84
C ALA A 16 -30.09 -25.26 -17.29
N ASP A 17 -29.15 -24.45 -17.80
CA ASP A 17 -28.99 -23.03 -17.49
C ASP A 17 -30.24 -22.23 -17.90
N SER A 18 -30.74 -22.45 -19.12
CA SER A 18 -31.98 -21.84 -19.59
C SER A 18 -33.19 -22.21 -18.73
N ALA A 19 -33.22 -23.44 -18.19
CA ALA A 19 -34.29 -23.91 -17.34
C ALA A 19 -34.23 -23.32 -15.93
N VAL A 20 -33.05 -23.27 -15.30
CA VAL A 20 -32.90 -22.73 -13.94
C VAL A 20 -33.22 -21.23 -13.89
N ARG A 21 -32.92 -20.48 -14.97
CA ARG A 21 -33.27 -19.06 -15.12
C ARG A 21 -34.77 -18.79 -15.06
N LYS A 22 -35.59 -19.76 -15.47
CA LYS A 22 -37.05 -19.67 -15.48
C LYS A 22 -37.68 -20.11 -14.16
N LEU A 23 -36.91 -20.64 -13.21
CA LEU A 23 -37.44 -21.01 -11.90
C LEU A 23 -37.83 -19.76 -11.10
N THR A 24 -39.00 -19.84 -10.48
CA THR A 24 -39.56 -18.80 -9.63
C THR A 24 -39.81 -19.28 -8.19
N LYS A 25 -40.09 -20.58 -8.02
CA LYS A 25 -40.29 -21.20 -6.70
C LYS A 25 -38.95 -21.44 -6.03
N GLU A 26 -38.84 -21.01 -4.78
CA GLU A 26 -37.62 -21.15 -3.99
C GLU A 26 -37.22 -22.61 -3.76
N ALA A 27 -38.19 -23.51 -3.51
CA ALA A 27 -37.91 -24.94 -3.36
C ALA A 27 -37.26 -25.58 -4.60
N ASP A 28 -37.62 -25.13 -5.80
CA ASP A 28 -37.03 -25.59 -7.05
C ASP A 28 -35.60 -25.03 -7.21
N LEU A 29 -35.37 -23.78 -6.81
CA LEU A 29 -34.02 -23.17 -6.77
C LEU A 29 -33.11 -23.92 -5.79
N ILE A 30 -33.59 -24.22 -4.58
CA ILE A 30 -32.85 -25.02 -3.59
C ILE A 30 -32.51 -26.40 -4.17
N SER A 31 -33.47 -27.05 -4.82
CA SER A 31 -33.24 -28.36 -5.45
C SER A 31 -32.20 -28.29 -6.56
N ALA A 32 -32.26 -27.26 -7.42
CA ALA A 32 -31.27 -27.04 -8.48
C ALA A 32 -29.88 -26.74 -7.92
N ALA A 33 -29.79 -25.93 -6.87
CA ALA A 33 -28.53 -25.59 -6.20
C ALA A 33 -27.86 -26.80 -5.54
N LEU A 34 -28.63 -27.74 -4.99
CA LEU A 34 -28.07 -28.91 -4.29
C LEU A 34 -27.80 -30.11 -5.19
N LYS A 35 -28.51 -30.23 -6.33
CA LYS A 35 -28.55 -31.50 -7.09
C LYS A 35 -28.19 -31.38 -8.56
N SER A 36 -28.05 -30.18 -9.12
CA SER A 36 -27.70 -30.07 -10.55
C SER A 36 -26.29 -30.61 -10.80
N PRO A 37 -26.07 -31.39 -11.88
CA PRO A 37 -24.73 -31.84 -12.25
C PRO A 37 -23.84 -30.68 -12.74
N HIS A 38 -24.42 -29.52 -13.07
CA HIS A 38 -23.70 -28.39 -13.65
C HIS A 38 -23.46 -27.29 -12.62
N LYS A 39 -22.19 -27.00 -12.33
CA LYS A 39 -21.80 -25.94 -11.38
C LYS A 39 -22.37 -24.57 -11.72
N ARG A 40 -22.54 -24.23 -13.01
CA ARG A 40 -23.13 -22.94 -13.44
C ARG A 40 -24.60 -22.85 -13.03
N VAL A 41 -25.34 -23.96 -13.16
CA VAL A 41 -26.73 -24.06 -12.72
C VAL A 41 -26.80 -23.96 -11.20
N ARG A 42 -25.94 -24.70 -10.47
CA ARG A 42 -25.90 -24.64 -9.00
C ARG A 42 -25.60 -23.23 -8.48
N ARG A 43 -24.58 -22.57 -9.04
CA ARG A 43 -24.21 -21.19 -8.70
C ARG A 43 -25.34 -20.20 -8.98
N TYR A 44 -25.97 -20.27 -10.15
CA TYR A 44 -27.08 -19.38 -10.49
C TYR A 44 -28.29 -19.61 -9.57
N ALA A 45 -28.58 -20.85 -9.22
CA ALA A 45 -29.64 -21.15 -8.27
C ALA A 45 -29.31 -20.61 -6.88
N ALA A 46 -28.09 -20.86 -6.38
CA ALA A 46 -27.61 -20.40 -5.08
C ALA A 46 -27.68 -18.87 -4.93
N SER A 47 -27.36 -18.10 -5.98
CA SER A 47 -27.45 -16.63 -5.94
C SER A 47 -28.87 -16.08 -5.81
N ARG A 48 -29.90 -16.93 -5.96
CA ARG A 48 -31.32 -16.55 -5.90
C ARG A 48 -32.06 -17.11 -4.69
N ILE A 49 -31.42 -17.95 -3.87
CA ILE A 49 -32.01 -18.51 -2.65
C ILE A 49 -32.00 -17.45 -1.54
N LYS A 50 -33.09 -17.39 -0.76
CA LYS A 50 -33.23 -16.54 0.44
C LYS A 50 -33.21 -17.38 1.73
N ASP A 51 -33.59 -18.65 1.66
CA ASP A 51 -33.51 -19.58 2.79
C ASP A 51 -32.07 -19.73 3.30
N GLN A 52 -31.85 -19.26 4.53
CA GLN A 52 -30.53 -19.18 5.14
C GLN A 52 -29.94 -20.56 5.46
N LYS A 53 -30.77 -21.54 5.83
CA LYS A 53 -30.34 -22.91 6.12
C LYS A 53 -29.95 -23.64 4.85
N ALA A 54 -30.66 -23.42 3.76
CA ALA A 54 -30.32 -23.95 2.44
C ALA A 54 -29.00 -23.36 1.93
N LEU A 55 -28.81 -22.04 2.05
CA LEU A 55 -27.54 -21.40 1.72
C LEU A 55 -26.39 -21.98 2.55
N PHE A 56 -26.55 -22.10 3.87
CA PHE A 56 -25.53 -22.67 4.75
C PHE A 56 -25.15 -24.12 4.37
N ARG A 57 -26.14 -24.96 4.01
CA ARG A 57 -25.86 -26.31 3.49
C ARG A 57 -25.03 -26.29 2.20
N ILE A 58 -25.32 -25.37 1.29
CA ILE A 58 -24.55 -25.22 0.05
C ILE A 58 -23.12 -24.76 0.34
N VAL A 59 -22.95 -23.78 1.25
CA VAL A 59 -21.64 -23.32 1.72
C VAL A 59 -20.81 -24.46 2.31
N ALA A 60 -21.44 -25.36 3.08
CA ALA A 60 -20.74 -26.45 3.74
C ALA A 60 -20.37 -27.61 2.80
N ALA A 61 -21.14 -27.85 1.73
CA ALA A 61 -21.10 -29.13 1.02
C ALA A 61 -20.84 -29.05 -0.49
N ASP A 62 -20.99 -27.89 -1.16
CA ASP A 62 -20.73 -27.83 -2.61
C ASP A 62 -19.23 -27.99 -2.90
N GLU A 63 -18.89 -28.82 -3.88
CA GLU A 63 -17.52 -29.07 -4.32
C GLU A 63 -16.89 -27.84 -4.99
N ASP A 64 -17.68 -27.01 -5.68
CA ASP A 64 -17.17 -25.88 -6.45
C ASP A 64 -17.12 -24.60 -5.61
N ALA A 65 -15.93 -24.02 -5.51
CA ALA A 65 -15.69 -22.83 -4.69
C ALA A 65 -16.57 -21.64 -5.10
N TYR A 66 -16.88 -21.45 -6.39
CA TYR A 66 -17.72 -20.34 -6.83
C TYR A 66 -19.19 -20.52 -6.43
N VAL A 67 -19.66 -21.76 -6.31
CA VAL A 67 -20.99 -22.05 -5.77
C VAL A 67 -21.02 -21.73 -4.28
N ARG A 68 -20.03 -22.20 -3.50
CA ARG A 68 -19.91 -21.87 -2.07
C ARG A 68 -19.81 -20.38 -1.82
N ILE A 69 -18.99 -19.65 -2.60
CA ILE A 69 -18.87 -18.19 -2.53
C ILE A 69 -20.23 -17.54 -2.79
N SER A 70 -20.92 -17.94 -3.85
CA SER A 70 -22.24 -17.40 -4.18
C SER A 70 -23.25 -17.61 -3.05
N ALA A 71 -23.23 -18.78 -2.41
CA ALA A 71 -24.10 -19.06 -1.27
C ALA A 71 -23.72 -18.23 -0.02
N THR A 72 -22.43 -18.07 0.25
CA THR A 72 -21.91 -17.28 1.38
C THR A 72 -22.27 -15.80 1.23
N VAL A 73 -22.18 -15.25 0.01
CA VAL A 73 -22.64 -13.89 -0.29
C VAL A 73 -24.12 -13.70 0.04
N GLY A 74 -24.95 -14.73 -0.17
CA GLY A 74 -26.38 -14.72 0.18
C GLY A 74 -26.67 -14.86 1.67
N LEU A 75 -25.73 -15.38 2.47
CA LEU A 75 -25.92 -15.68 3.89
C LEU A 75 -25.92 -14.40 4.74
N LYS A 76 -26.97 -14.16 5.52
CA LYS A 76 -27.19 -12.95 6.34
C LYS A 76 -27.46 -13.27 7.80
N ASP A 77 -27.89 -14.50 8.08
CA ASP A 77 -28.08 -14.98 9.45
C ASP A 77 -26.75 -14.95 10.22
N GLN A 78 -26.72 -14.22 11.34
CA GLN A 78 -25.47 -13.96 12.07
C GLN A 78 -24.90 -15.20 12.76
N GLU A 79 -25.75 -16.14 13.19
CA GLU A 79 -25.30 -17.39 13.80
C GLU A 79 -24.64 -18.29 12.76
N LEU A 80 -25.28 -18.43 11.58
CA LEU A 80 -24.72 -19.20 10.48
C LEU A 80 -23.46 -18.54 9.88
N LEU A 81 -23.40 -17.21 9.84
CA LEU A 81 -22.19 -16.48 9.47
C LEU A 81 -21.06 -16.73 10.47
N ALA A 82 -21.34 -16.75 11.76
CA ALA A 82 -20.33 -16.99 12.79
C ALA A 82 -19.76 -18.41 12.68
N GLN A 83 -20.63 -19.40 12.52
CA GLN A 83 -20.21 -20.78 12.26
C GLN A 83 -19.36 -20.89 11.00
N THR A 84 -19.79 -20.25 9.90
CA THR A 84 -19.05 -20.24 8.63
C THR A 84 -17.67 -19.59 8.79
N ALA A 85 -17.61 -18.43 9.44
CA ALA A 85 -16.39 -17.65 9.60
C ALA A 85 -15.34 -18.33 10.49
N VAL A 86 -15.77 -19.16 11.44
CA VAL A 86 -14.87 -19.85 12.39
C VAL A 86 -14.47 -21.24 11.90
N GLN A 87 -15.39 -21.99 11.28
CA GLN A 87 -15.22 -23.43 11.09
C GLN A 87 -14.95 -23.84 9.63
N ASN A 88 -15.25 -23.00 8.64
CA ASN A 88 -15.11 -23.40 7.25
C ASN A 88 -13.62 -23.62 6.88
N SER A 89 -13.30 -24.69 6.15
CA SER A 89 -11.91 -25.00 5.78
C SER A 89 -11.35 -24.02 4.74
N ASP A 90 -12.20 -23.41 3.92
CA ASP A 90 -11.84 -22.50 2.85
C ASP A 90 -11.68 -21.06 3.38
N SER A 91 -10.49 -20.48 3.25
CA SER A 91 -10.21 -19.16 3.81
C SER A 91 -10.92 -18.02 3.06
N ASP A 92 -11.25 -18.18 1.77
CA ASP A 92 -12.05 -17.18 1.06
C ASP A 92 -13.49 -17.16 1.57
N ILE A 93 -14.04 -18.32 1.92
CA ILE A 93 -15.37 -18.44 2.55
C ILE A 93 -15.35 -17.83 3.96
N ARG A 94 -14.35 -18.16 4.78
CA ARG A 94 -14.21 -17.55 6.12
C ARG A 94 -14.06 -16.03 6.05
N ARG A 95 -13.29 -15.53 5.07
CA ARG A 95 -13.10 -14.09 4.84
C ARG A 95 -14.43 -13.40 4.52
N ILE A 96 -15.18 -13.90 3.52
CA ILE A 96 -16.46 -13.32 3.12
C ILE A 96 -17.46 -13.36 4.29
N ALA A 97 -17.48 -14.44 5.07
CA ALA A 97 -18.34 -14.53 6.24
C ALA A 97 -17.93 -13.50 7.32
N SER A 98 -16.62 -13.35 7.58
CA SER A 98 -16.07 -12.37 8.52
C SER A 98 -16.39 -10.93 8.14
N GLU A 99 -16.38 -10.59 6.84
CA GLU A 99 -16.73 -9.26 6.32
C GLU A 99 -18.21 -8.89 6.60
N LYS A 100 -19.08 -9.87 6.88
CA LYS A 100 -20.52 -9.68 7.09
C LYS A 100 -20.96 -9.89 8.53
N LEU A 101 -20.03 -10.27 9.41
CA LEU A 101 -20.28 -10.50 10.82
C LEU A 101 -20.38 -9.18 11.58
N THR A 102 -21.27 -9.13 12.55
CA THR A 102 -21.39 -8.00 13.48
C THR A 102 -21.05 -8.36 14.92
N ASP A 103 -21.00 -9.65 15.26
CA ASP A 103 -20.64 -10.13 16.59
C ASP A 103 -19.17 -9.79 16.91
N GLN A 104 -18.98 -8.82 17.80
CA GLN A 104 -17.66 -8.29 18.16
C GLN A 104 -16.79 -9.32 18.91
N ALA A 105 -17.39 -10.27 19.63
CA ALA A 105 -16.64 -11.30 20.34
C ALA A 105 -16.07 -12.33 19.35
N VAL A 106 -16.88 -12.75 18.38
CA VAL A 106 -16.45 -13.66 17.31
C VAL A 106 -15.40 -12.98 16.42
N LEU A 107 -15.63 -11.73 16.02
CA LEU A 107 -14.67 -10.95 15.22
C LEU A 107 -13.32 -10.79 15.93
N LYS A 108 -13.32 -10.52 17.24
CA LYS A 108 -12.11 -10.45 18.06
C LYS A 108 -11.36 -11.78 18.04
N GLU A 109 -12.07 -12.89 18.18
CA GLU A 109 -11.45 -14.22 18.15
C GLU A 109 -10.79 -14.49 16.79
N ILE A 110 -11.51 -14.24 15.69
CA ILE A 110 -11.00 -14.42 14.33
C ILE A 110 -9.77 -13.54 14.10
N ALA A 111 -9.84 -12.25 14.45
CA ALA A 111 -8.73 -11.30 14.31
C ALA A 111 -7.46 -11.71 15.07
N LEU A 112 -7.60 -12.42 16.20
CA LEU A 112 -6.46 -12.87 17.01
C LEU A 112 -5.94 -14.26 16.63
N LYS A 113 -6.79 -15.14 16.08
CA LYS A 113 -6.49 -16.58 15.99
C LYS A 113 -6.58 -17.19 14.60
N ASP A 114 -7.28 -16.58 13.63
CA ASP A 114 -7.36 -17.18 12.29
C ASP A 114 -5.97 -17.29 11.67
N GLN A 115 -5.70 -18.39 10.98
CA GLN A 115 -4.40 -18.67 10.37
C GLN A 115 -4.17 -17.81 9.12
N ASP A 116 -5.24 -17.49 8.39
CA ASP A 116 -5.16 -16.71 7.16
C ASP A 116 -5.17 -15.21 7.45
N ASN A 117 -4.15 -14.51 6.96
CA ASN A 117 -4.00 -13.07 7.17
C ASN A 117 -5.14 -12.24 6.59
N LYS A 118 -5.71 -12.65 5.45
CA LYS A 118 -6.83 -11.94 4.81
C LYS A 118 -8.10 -12.07 5.65
N VAL A 119 -8.31 -13.23 6.28
CA VAL A 119 -9.44 -13.44 7.20
C VAL A 119 -9.29 -12.58 8.45
N ARG A 120 -8.08 -12.53 9.04
CA ARG A 120 -7.82 -11.62 10.17
C ARG A 120 -8.07 -10.16 9.81
N ILE A 121 -7.61 -9.70 8.64
CA ILE A 121 -7.84 -8.32 8.17
C ILE A 121 -9.33 -8.03 7.97
N ALA A 122 -10.07 -8.96 7.36
CA ALA A 122 -11.52 -8.83 7.21
C ALA A 122 -12.22 -8.66 8.57
N ALA A 123 -11.87 -9.48 9.56
CA ALA A 123 -12.42 -9.38 10.91
C ALA A 123 -12.06 -8.05 11.59
N ILE A 124 -10.79 -7.62 11.49
CA ILE A 124 -10.34 -6.32 12.00
C ILE A 124 -11.15 -5.17 11.40
N GLY A 125 -11.46 -5.24 10.10
CA GLY A 125 -12.26 -4.23 9.41
C GLY A 125 -13.69 -4.07 9.95
N GLN A 126 -14.22 -5.06 10.67
CA GLN A 126 -15.54 -5.02 11.30
C GLN A 126 -15.50 -4.75 12.81
N LEU A 127 -14.31 -4.62 13.40
CA LEU A 127 -14.16 -4.31 14.82
C LEU A 127 -14.34 -2.82 15.09
N THR A 128 -15.14 -2.51 16.11
CA THR A 128 -15.41 -1.13 16.54
C THR A 128 -14.87 -0.82 17.94
N ASP A 129 -14.63 -1.85 18.76
CA ASP A 129 -14.07 -1.71 20.10
C ASP A 129 -12.59 -1.29 20.06
N GLN A 130 -12.34 -0.05 20.47
CA GLN A 130 -11.01 0.56 20.49
C GLN A 130 -10.03 -0.16 21.42
N SER A 131 -10.51 -0.75 22.52
CA SER A 131 -9.67 -1.52 23.45
C SER A 131 -9.19 -2.83 22.81
N VAL A 132 -10.05 -3.47 22.02
CA VAL A 132 -9.72 -4.69 21.28
C VAL A 132 -8.72 -4.38 20.16
N LEU A 133 -8.92 -3.28 19.43
CA LEU A 133 -7.99 -2.84 18.39
C LEU A 133 -6.58 -2.59 18.97
N LYS A 134 -6.46 -1.92 20.11
CA LYS A 134 -5.17 -1.75 20.81
C LYS A 134 -4.50 -3.08 21.14
N VAL A 135 -5.26 -4.06 21.66
CA VAL A 135 -4.73 -5.41 21.94
C VAL A 135 -4.23 -6.10 20.68
N ILE A 136 -4.95 -5.97 19.57
CA ILE A 136 -4.56 -6.56 18.29
C ILE A 136 -3.27 -5.93 17.76
N ILE A 137 -3.15 -4.60 17.83
CA ILE A 137 -1.94 -3.87 17.43
C ILE A 137 -0.75 -4.39 18.22
N HIS A 138 -0.85 -4.41 19.55
CA HIS A 138 0.26 -4.78 20.43
C HIS A 138 0.65 -6.26 20.31
N LYS A 139 -0.33 -7.17 20.20
CA LYS A 139 -0.05 -8.63 20.19
C LYS A 139 0.32 -9.19 18.83
N LYS A 140 -0.13 -8.57 17.74
CA LYS A 140 -0.02 -9.14 16.39
C LYS A 140 0.67 -8.22 15.39
N GLY A 141 0.89 -6.95 15.70
CA GLY A 141 1.46 -6.00 14.75
C GLY A 141 0.57 -5.81 13.52
N HIS A 142 -0.75 -5.88 13.67
CA HIS A 142 -1.66 -5.68 12.54
C HIS A 142 -1.88 -4.20 12.26
N VAL A 143 -1.18 -3.69 11.24
CA VAL A 143 -1.35 -2.32 10.71
C VAL A 143 -2.81 -2.01 10.36
N ALA A 144 -3.59 -2.99 9.91
CA ALA A 144 -5.01 -2.81 9.61
C ALA A 144 -5.83 -2.31 10.81
N ALA A 145 -5.47 -2.69 12.04
CA ALA A 145 -6.18 -2.27 13.24
C ALA A 145 -5.94 -0.79 13.57
N ILE A 146 -4.78 -0.24 13.19
CA ILE A 146 -4.49 1.20 13.28
C ILE A 146 -5.47 1.99 12.41
N GLY A 147 -5.86 1.41 11.25
CA GLY A 147 -6.87 1.96 10.35
C GLY A 147 -8.25 2.17 10.98
N GLN A 148 -8.57 1.46 12.05
CA GLN A 148 -9.85 1.51 12.75
C GLN A 148 -9.80 2.34 14.04
N LEU A 149 -8.63 2.86 14.40
CA LEU A 149 -8.50 3.74 15.55
C LEU A 149 -9.12 5.10 15.29
N THR A 150 -9.97 5.54 16.21
CA THR A 150 -10.62 6.86 16.18
C THR A 150 -10.06 7.81 17.24
N ASP A 151 -9.38 7.27 18.26
CA ASP A 151 -8.79 8.04 19.35
C ASP A 151 -7.36 8.52 19.01
N GLU A 152 -7.18 9.83 18.89
CA GLU A 152 -5.89 10.47 18.65
C GLU A 152 -4.88 10.16 19.77
N ALA A 153 -5.32 10.07 21.03
CA ALA A 153 -4.43 9.76 22.15
C ALA A 153 -3.88 8.33 22.04
N ALA A 154 -4.68 7.38 21.58
CA ALA A 154 -4.23 6.02 21.25
C ALA A 154 -3.16 6.03 20.16
N ILE A 155 -3.34 6.82 19.11
CA ILE A 155 -2.37 6.95 18.01
C ILE A 155 -1.03 7.50 18.55
N ARG A 156 -1.06 8.53 19.38
CA ARG A 156 0.15 9.07 20.04
C ARG A 156 0.84 8.03 20.91
N GLU A 157 0.08 7.32 21.75
CA GLU A 157 0.60 6.26 22.60
C GLU A 157 1.33 5.19 21.78
N ILE A 158 0.74 4.77 20.66
CA ILE A 158 1.34 3.80 19.74
C ILE A 158 2.67 4.33 19.18
N ILE A 159 2.70 5.58 18.72
CA ILE A 159 3.92 6.18 18.17
C ILE A 159 5.04 6.24 19.22
N GLN A 160 4.71 6.39 20.50
CA GLN A 160 5.68 6.52 21.57
C GLN A 160 6.15 5.17 22.13
N LYS A 161 5.25 4.19 22.24
CA LYS A 161 5.50 2.95 23.01
C LYS A 161 5.68 1.70 22.17
N GLU A 162 5.15 1.64 20.95
CA GLU A 162 5.22 0.41 20.15
C GLU A 162 6.66 0.18 19.66
N PRO A 163 7.25 -1.00 19.87
CA PRO A 163 8.62 -1.29 19.43
C PRO A 163 8.73 -1.47 17.92
N ASP A 164 7.65 -1.94 17.27
CA ASP A 164 7.64 -2.19 15.83
C ASP A 164 7.58 -0.87 15.06
N LYS A 165 8.64 -0.60 14.30
CA LYS A 165 8.76 0.59 13.46
C LYS A 165 7.65 0.73 12.43
N MET A 166 7.17 -0.37 11.83
CA MET A 166 6.09 -0.33 10.85
C MET A 166 4.76 0.07 11.48
N ILE A 167 4.51 -0.36 12.72
CA ILE A 167 3.34 0.05 13.51
C ILE A 167 3.40 1.54 13.83
N ARG A 168 4.55 2.03 14.29
CA ARG A 168 4.75 3.47 14.52
C ARG A 168 4.57 4.28 13.24
N ILE A 169 5.10 3.83 12.11
CA ILE A 169 4.95 4.51 10.80
C ILE A 169 3.48 4.58 10.39
N ALA A 170 2.74 3.48 10.52
CA ALA A 170 1.32 3.46 10.19
C ALA A 170 0.49 4.37 11.10
N ALA A 171 0.86 4.48 12.39
CA ALA A 171 0.23 5.42 13.30
C ALA A 171 0.56 6.88 12.93
N ILE A 172 1.82 7.20 12.60
CA ILE A 172 2.20 8.53 12.09
C ILE A 172 1.37 8.89 10.86
N ALA A 173 1.12 7.95 9.94
CA ALA A 173 0.33 8.20 8.74
C ALA A 173 -1.15 8.55 9.01
N ARG A 174 -1.65 8.34 10.23
CA ARG A 174 -3.02 8.73 10.65
C ARG A 174 -3.05 9.92 11.59
N LEU A 175 -1.91 10.32 12.13
CA LEU A 175 -1.84 11.40 13.11
C LEU A 175 -2.34 12.71 12.49
N THR A 176 -3.20 13.42 13.21
CA THR A 176 -3.77 14.72 12.83
C THR A 176 -3.30 15.85 13.76
N ASP A 177 -2.65 15.50 14.88
CA ASP A 177 -1.92 16.40 15.74
C ASP A 177 -0.68 16.97 15.05
N GLU A 178 -0.80 18.23 14.68
CA GLU A 178 0.25 19.03 14.04
C GLU A 178 1.47 19.25 14.94
N GLU A 179 1.27 19.54 16.23
CA GLU A 179 2.36 19.80 17.17
C GLU A 179 3.19 18.54 17.38
N GLU A 180 2.53 17.39 17.54
CA GLU A 180 3.20 16.09 17.69
C GLU A 180 3.93 15.68 16.41
N LEU A 181 3.35 15.91 15.22
CA LEU A 181 4.06 15.69 13.95
C LEU A 181 5.33 16.53 13.88
N ILE A 182 5.27 17.82 14.19
CA ILE A 182 6.44 18.71 14.21
C ILE A 182 7.48 18.22 15.24
N ARG A 183 7.04 17.79 16.43
CA ARG A 183 7.92 17.24 17.47
C ARG A 183 8.66 15.99 16.99
N ILE A 184 7.96 15.08 16.29
CA ILE A 184 8.54 13.86 15.71
C ILE A 184 9.54 14.22 14.60
N VAL A 185 9.23 15.20 13.74
CA VAL A 185 10.18 15.65 12.71
C VAL A 185 11.48 16.16 13.34
N LYS A 186 11.39 16.91 14.44
CA LYS A 186 12.56 17.46 15.13
C LYS A 186 13.40 16.39 15.82
N ASN A 187 12.79 15.42 16.49
CA ASN A 187 13.49 14.61 17.50
C ASN A 187 13.50 13.10 17.27
N ASP A 188 12.82 12.57 16.25
CA ASP A 188 12.61 11.12 16.11
C ASP A 188 13.26 10.54 14.83
N PRO A 189 13.83 9.31 14.88
CA PRO A 189 14.30 8.60 13.68
C PRO A 189 13.25 8.44 12.56
N LEU A 190 11.95 8.51 12.88
CA LEU A 190 10.84 8.41 11.95
C LEU A 190 10.43 9.76 11.32
N ARG A 191 11.18 10.84 11.57
CA ARG A 191 10.94 12.20 11.06
C ARG A 191 10.53 12.29 9.59
N LYS A 192 11.08 11.46 8.70
CA LYS A 192 10.74 11.49 7.27
C LYS A 192 9.26 11.14 7.01
N TYR A 193 8.69 10.24 7.82
CA TYR A 193 7.30 9.84 7.72
C TYR A 193 6.38 10.92 8.33
N ALA A 194 6.80 11.54 9.43
CA ALA A 194 6.07 12.64 10.04
C ALA A 194 6.07 13.90 9.15
N ALA A 195 7.19 14.24 8.52
CA ALA A 195 7.28 15.35 7.58
C ALA A 195 6.41 15.12 6.34
N LYS A 196 6.33 13.86 5.86
CA LYS A 196 5.40 13.49 4.80
C LYS A 196 3.95 13.67 5.25
N ARG A 197 3.57 13.12 6.40
CA ARG A 197 2.22 13.25 6.93
C ARG A 197 1.84 14.72 7.16
N LEU A 198 2.75 15.53 7.68
CA LEU A 198 2.51 16.95 7.93
C LEU A 198 2.18 17.70 6.63
N ARG A 199 2.87 17.41 5.53
CA ARG A 199 2.54 17.96 4.20
C ARG A 199 1.15 17.53 3.72
N GLU A 200 0.82 16.25 3.89
CA GLU A 200 -0.51 15.72 3.52
C GLU A 200 -1.61 16.39 4.35
N LEU A 201 -1.39 16.56 5.66
CA LEU A 201 -2.28 17.24 6.57
C LEU A 201 -2.45 18.73 6.21
N ALA A 202 -1.37 19.40 5.81
CA ALA A 202 -1.43 20.77 5.31
C ALA A 202 -2.36 20.87 4.09
N ALA A 203 -2.14 19.98 3.11
CA ALA A 203 -2.95 19.92 1.89
C ALA A 203 -4.42 19.59 2.16
N GLU A 204 -4.71 18.63 3.04
CA GLU A 204 -6.06 18.30 3.52
C GLU A 204 -6.77 19.52 4.13
N ARG A 205 -6.01 20.42 4.76
CA ARG A 205 -6.50 21.65 5.38
C ARG A 205 -6.45 22.88 4.46
N GLY A 206 -6.04 22.73 3.20
CA GLY A 206 -5.86 23.85 2.26
C GLY A 206 -4.77 24.84 2.68
N LYS A 207 -3.78 24.38 3.46
CA LYS A 207 -2.66 25.15 3.98
C LYS A 207 -1.36 24.74 3.29
N THR A 208 -0.36 25.61 3.37
CA THR A 208 1.04 25.32 3.07
C THR A 208 1.79 24.89 4.33
N LEU A 209 3.02 24.39 4.18
CA LEU A 209 3.89 24.17 5.34
C LEU A 209 4.27 25.50 6.02
N GLY A 210 4.37 26.61 5.28
CA GLY A 210 4.64 27.93 5.85
C GLY A 210 3.55 28.42 6.80
N ASP A 211 2.30 28.00 6.58
CA ASP A 211 1.17 28.29 7.47
C ASP A 211 1.20 27.49 8.78
N MET A 212 1.99 26.42 8.84
CA MET A 212 2.08 25.49 9.97
C MET A 212 3.41 25.63 10.74
N VAL A 213 4.47 26.07 10.06
CA VAL A 213 5.82 26.17 10.64
C VAL A 213 6.49 27.45 10.19
N GLU A 214 7.06 28.18 11.15
CA GLU A 214 7.77 29.44 10.92
C GLU A 214 9.04 29.24 10.07
N GLN A 215 8.96 29.60 8.79
CA GLN A 215 10.01 29.34 7.79
C GLN A 215 11.30 30.13 8.05
N THR A 216 11.18 31.36 8.57
CA THR A 216 12.33 32.21 8.93
C THR A 216 13.20 31.55 10.00
N ALA A 217 12.57 31.03 11.06
CA ALA A 217 13.28 30.31 12.12
C ALA A 217 13.97 29.04 11.59
N LEU A 218 13.35 28.33 10.64
CA LEU A 218 13.99 27.17 10.00
C LEU A 218 15.23 27.56 9.19
N MET A 219 15.18 28.67 8.46
CA MET A 219 16.32 29.17 7.69
C MET A 219 17.46 29.61 8.61
N ASP A 220 17.14 30.25 9.75
CA ASP A 220 18.15 30.59 10.77
C ASP A 220 18.82 29.34 11.34
N ILE A 221 18.04 28.29 11.63
CA ILE A 221 18.58 26.99 12.08
C ILE A 221 19.50 26.41 11.00
N ILE A 222 19.11 26.43 9.73
CA ILE A 222 19.90 25.89 8.62
C ILE A 222 21.23 26.65 8.49
N ALA A 223 21.21 27.98 8.62
CA ALA A 223 22.40 28.81 8.55
C ALA A 223 23.36 28.61 9.73
N GLN A 224 22.82 28.35 10.94
CA GLN A 224 23.60 28.18 12.17
C GLN A 224 24.06 26.72 12.40
N SER A 225 23.36 25.75 11.83
CA SER A 225 23.63 24.33 12.06
C SER A 225 24.81 23.81 11.24
N LYS A 226 25.54 22.85 11.79
CA LYS A 226 26.57 22.12 11.04
C LYS A 226 25.92 21.15 10.05
N ARG A 227 26.47 21.06 8.83
CA ARG A 227 26.06 20.06 7.83
C ARG A 227 26.18 18.65 8.44
N GLY A 228 25.15 17.84 8.22
CA GLY A 228 25.05 16.48 8.77
C GLY A 228 24.31 16.34 10.10
N CYS A 229 24.09 17.44 10.84
CA CYS A 229 23.34 17.42 12.11
C CYS A 229 21.85 17.11 11.94
N TRP A 230 21.22 16.63 13.00
CA TRP A 230 19.81 16.27 13.00
C TRP A 230 18.92 17.51 12.79
N ASP A 231 19.21 18.60 13.49
CA ASP A 231 18.46 19.87 13.40
C ASP A 231 18.47 20.43 11.97
N PHE A 232 19.61 20.36 11.28
CA PHE A 232 19.76 20.79 9.89
C PHE A 232 18.81 20.02 8.95
N LYS A 233 18.84 18.68 9.00
CA LYS A 233 17.98 17.84 8.13
C LYS A 233 16.51 18.02 8.47
N SER A 234 16.17 18.09 9.75
CA SER A 234 14.78 18.27 10.20
C SER A 234 14.24 19.64 9.81
N ALA A 235 15.06 20.69 9.86
CA ALA A 235 14.67 22.02 9.39
C ALA A 235 14.35 22.02 7.89
N ILE A 236 15.20 21.42 7.06
CA ILE A 236 14.93 21.31 5.61
C ILE A 236 13.67 20.47 5.33
N MET A 237 13.40 19.42 6.11
CA MET A 237 12.17 18.63 5.97
C MET A 237 10.89 19.45 6.25
N LEU A 238 10.98 20.55 7.00
CA LEU A 238 9.85 21.43 7.35
C LEU A 238 9.77 22.68 6.47
N LEU A 239 10.70 22.86 5.53
CA LEU A 239 10.64 23.95 4.58
C LEU A 239 9.51 23.74 3.55
N GLU A 240 8.85 24.83 3.20
CA GLU A 240 7.94 24.89 2.06
C GLU A 240 8.68 24.85 0.72
N GLU A 241 7.98 24.48 -0.35
CA GLU A 241 8.57 24.31 -1.69
C GLU A 241 9.35 25.54 -2.17
N ARG A 242 8.85 26.75 -1.88
CA ARG A 242 9.50 28.00 -2.26
C ARG A 242 10.88 28.16 -1.61
N GLU A 243 10.99 27.86 -0.32
CA GLU A 243 12.26 27.97 0.41
C GLU A 243 13.22 26.83 0.06
N LEU A 244 12.69 25.63 -0.23
CA LEU A 244 13.49 24.54 -0.80
C LEU A 244 14.14 24.96 -2.13
N ILE A 245 13.37 25.55 -3.05
CA ILE A 245 13.88 26.04 -4.34
C ILE A 245 14.95 27.11 -4.15
N ARG A 246 14.71 28.08 -3.25
CA ARG A 246 15.70 29.11 -2.91
C ARG A 246 17.00 28.51 -2.39
N LEU A 247 16.91 27.53 -1.48
CA LEU A 247 18.08 26.85 -0.93
C LEU A 247 18.86 26.07 -2.01
N ILE A 248 18.16 25.39 -2.91
CA ILE A 248 18.78 24.69 -4.06
C ILE A 248 19.51 25.66 -5.00
N GLN A 249 18.97 26.87 -5.20
CA GLN A 249 19.57 27.89 -6.06
C GLN A 249 20.81 28.52 -5.42
N GLN A 250 20.79 28.73 -4.09
CA GLN A 250 21.90 29.32 -3.36
C GLN A 250 23.06 28.34 -3.14
N GLU A 251 22.78 27.07 -2.88
CA GLU A 251 23.81 26.05 -2.61
C GLU A 251 23.63 24.75 -3.44
N PRO A 252 23.72 24.81 -4.78
CA PRO A 252 23.38 23.70 -5.67
C PRO A 252 24.24 22.43 -5.53
N PHE A 253 25.33 22.48 -4.75
CA PHE A 253 26.25 21.36 -4.54
C PHE A 253 26.55 21.07 -3.06
N SER A 254 25.86 21.72 -2.14
CA SER A 254 25.98 21.41 -0.71
C SER A 254 25.03 20.30 -0.29
N ASP A 255 25.36 19.62 0.82
CA ASP A 255 24.46 18.66 1.46
C ASP A 255 23.05 19.22 1.71
N GLY A 256 22.94 20.54 1.94
CA GLY A 256 21.67 21.25 2.09
C GLY A 256 20.86 21.32 0.81
N GLY A 257 21.45 21.82 -0.28
CA GLY A 257 20.80 21.87 -1.59
C GLY A 257 20.39 20.49 -2.08
N TRP A 258 21.24 19.47 -1.86
CA TRP A 258 20.92 18.08 -2.21
C TRP A 258 19.76 17.52 -1.42
N PHE A 259 19.79 17.73 -0.10
CA PHE A 259 18.74 17.25 0.77
C PHE A 259 17.40 17.96 0.47
N ALA A 260 17.45 19.27 0.17
CA ALA A 260 16.30 20.07 -0.23
C ALA A 260 15.68 19.60 -1.55
N LEU A 261 16.51 19.33 -2.57
CA LEU A 261 16.05 18.76 -3.85
C LEU A 261 15.31 17.44 -3.64
N ASN A 262 15.80 16.58 -2.72
CA ASN A 262 15.14 15.33 -2.39
C ASN A 262 13.83 15.49 -1.61
N GLN A 263 13.52 16.67 -1.08
CA GLN A 263 12.22 16.95 -0.45
C GLN A 263 11.18 17.46 -1.45
N LEU A 264 11.62 18.16 -2.51
CA LEU A 264 10.79 18.84 -3.49
C LEU A 264 9.71 17.92 -4.10
N GLN A 265 8.47 18.40 -4.16
CA GLN A 265 7.33 17.75 -4.82
C GLN A 265 6.92 18.45 -6.12
N ASP A 266 7.25 19.74 -6.28
CA ASP A 266 6.87 20.53 -7.44
C ASP A 266 7.55 20.01 -8.73
N GLN A 267 6.74 19.39 -9.60
CA GLN A 267 7.21 18.81 -10.86
C GLN A 267 7.68 19.87 -11.84
N GLU A 268 7.06 21.04 -11.88
CA GLU A 268 7.44 22.11 -12.80
C GLU A 268 8.74 22.77 -12.35
N ALA A 269 8.92 22.94 -11.03
CA ALA A 269 10.21 23.36 -10.48
C ALA A 269 11.32 22.36 -10.80
N LEU A 270 11.07 21.05 -10.67
CA LEU A 270 12.03 20.01 -11.03
C LEU A 270 12.38 20.05 -12.53
N LYS A 271 11.39 20.16 -13.43
CA LYS A 271 11.61 20.30 -14.87
C LYS A 271 12.44 21.54 -15.19
N LYS A 272 12.12 22.67 -14.55
CA LYS A 272 12.88 23.91 -14.71
C LYS A 272 14.34 23.72 -14.28
N ILE A 273 14.58 23.11 -13.12
CA ILE A 273 15.92 22.78 -12.64
C ILE A 273 16.68 21.90 -13.64
N ILE A 274 16.03 20.89 -14.23
CA ILE A 274 16.63 20.01 -15.24
C ILE A 274 17.03 20.79 -16.48
N ASN A 275 16.15 21.66 -16.99
CA ASN A 275 16.37 22.44 -18.21
C ASN A 275 17.46 23.51 -18.04
N GLU A 276 17.56 24.10 -16.86
CA GLU A 276 18.60 25.08 -16.52
C GLU A 276 19.96 24.43 -16.22
N SER A 277 19.98 23.10 -16.02
CA SER A 277 21.20 22.36 -15.69
C SER A 277 21.87 21.82 -16.96
N GLY A 278 23.19 22.01 -17.07
CA GLY A 278 23.97 21.46 -18.19
C GLY A 278 23.90 19.92 -18.25
N CYS A 279 24.10 19.35 -19.45
CA CYS A 279 23.94 17.91 -19.71
C CYS A 279 24.79 17.00 -18.80
N ASN A 280 25.98 17.44 -18.39
CA ASN A 280 26.91 16.66 -17.55
C ASN A 280 26.90 17.11 -16.08
N SER A 281 25.75 17.51 -15.53
CA SER A 281 25.67 17.99 -14.15
C SER A 281 24.97 17.00 -13.23
N THR A 282 25.61 16.69 -12.09
CA THR A 282 25.02 15.92 -10.99
C THR A 282 23.66 16.49 -10.54
N LYS A 283 23.49 17.81 -10.69
CA LYS A 283 22.22 18.51 -10.42
C LYS A 283 21.10 18.04 -11.35
N LYS A 284 21.35 17.93 -12.66
CA LYS A 284 20.40 17.42 -13.65
C LYS A 284 20.01 15.97 -13.33
N ALA A 285 21.00 15.11 -13.08
CA ALA A 285 20.78 13.70 -12.75
C ALA A 285 19.89 13.54 -11.52
N ARG A 286 20.17 14.26 -10.44
CA ARG A 286 19.37 14.17 -9.21
C ARG A 286 17.99 14.78 -9.35
N ALA A 287 17.86 15.93 -10.01
CA ALA A 287 16.56 16.53 -10.29
C ALA A 287 15.68 15.60 -11.13
N LEU A 288 16.24 14.95 -12.16
CA LEU A 288 15.55 13.93 -12.94
C LEU A 288 15.18 12.72 -12.08
N GLY A 289 16.12 12.21 -11.28
CA GLY A 289 15.87 11.10 -10.36
C GLY A 289 14.72 11.40 -9.40
N ARG A 290 14.66 12.64 -8.89
CA ARG A 290 13.54 13.08 -8.05
C ARG A 290 12.24 13.20 -8.83
N LEU A 291 12.25 13.82 -10.01
CA LEU A 291 11.08 13.94 -10.88
C LEU A 291 10.49 12.57 -11.20
N LEU A 292 11.34 11.58 -11.49
CA LEU A 292 10.95 10.19 -11.68
C LEU A 292 10.28 9.57 -10.45
N GLN A 293 10.53 10.03 -9.23
CA GLN A 293 9.84 9.53 -8.03
C GLN A 293 8.45 10.13 -7.86
N VAL A 294 8.30 11.43 -8.16
CA VAL A 294 7.10 12.21 -7.82
C VAL A 294 6.12 12.38 -9.00
N ALA A 295 6.58 12.20 -10.23
CA ALA A 295 5.77 12.29 -11.43
C ALA A 295 5.19 10.94 -11.87
N LYS A 296 4.07 10.99 -12.59
CA LYS A 296 3.56 9.84 -13.35
C LYS A 296 4.58 9.48 -14.42
N TRP A 297 4.82 8.18 -14.63
CA TRP A 297 5.82 7.71 -15.58
C TRP A 297 5.63 8.31 -16.97
N ASP A 298 4.40 8.27 -17.49
CA ASP A 298 4.07 8.76 -18.84
C ASP A 298 4.15 10.29 -18.99
N SER A 299 4.39 11.04 -17.90
CA SER A 299 4.53 12.50 -17.92
C SER A 299 5.98 12.99 -17.90
N VAL A 300 6.95 12.09 -17.77
CA VAL A 300 8.37 12.44 -17.80
C VAL A 300 8.91 12.18 -19.19
N ASP A 301 9.18 13.26 -19.93
CA ASP A 301 9.79 13.17 -21.25
C ASP A 301 11.29 12.90 -21.09
N ILE A 302 11.74 11.76 -21.61
CA ILE A 302 13.16 11.42 -21.70
C ILE A 302 13.40 11.00 -23.15
N ASP A 303 13.98 11.92 -23.92
CA ASP A 303 14.32 11.67 -25.31
C ASP A 303 15.40 10.57 -25.45
N GLU A 304 15.52 10.03 -26.67
CA GLU A 304 16.44 8.91 -26.93
C GLU A 304 17.90 9.31 -26.78
N ASP A 305 18.26 10.54 -27.10
CA ASP A 305 19.63 11.05 -26.97
C ASP A 305 20.04 11.14 -25.50
N PHE A 306 19.15 11.62 -24.62
CA PHE A 306 19.41 11.73 -23.21
C PHE A 306 19.35 10.37 -22.52
N MET A 307 18.45 9.47 -22.93
CA MET A 307 18.49 8.06 -22.51
C MET A 307 19.83 7.42 -22.85
N GLN A 308 20.34 7.63 -24.07
CA GLN A 308 21.62 7.09 -24.52
C GLN A 308 22.78 7.65 -23.69
N HIS A 309 22.78 8.96 -23.41
CA HIS A 309 23.75 9.58 -22.52
C HIS A 309 23.74 8.96 -21.12
N MET A 310 22.56 8.70 -20.52
CA MET A 310 22.49 8.06 -19.21
C MET A 310 23.08 6.64 -19.22
N LEU A 311 22.93 5.90 -20.33
CA LEU A 311 23.52 4.56 -20.50
C LEU A 311 25.04 4.61 -20.67
N GLU A 312 25.58 5.68 -21.26
CA GLU A 312 27.03 5.93 -21.38
C GLU A 312 27.68 6.32 -20.05
N TYR A 313 26.94 7.00 -19.17
CA TYR A 313 27.40 7.47 -17.85
C TYR A 313 26.60 6.84 -16.69
N PRO A 314 26.60 5.50 -16.55
CA PRO A 314 25.64 4.79 -15.69
C PRO A 314 25.84 5.04 -14.19
N LEU A 315 27.04 5.40 -13.76
CA LEU A 315 27.32 5.73 -12.35
C LEU A 315 26.64 7.04 -11.94
N GLU A 316 26.71 8.05 -12.80
CA GLU A 316 26.12 9.37 -12.55
C GLU A 316 24.58 9.31 -12.51
N TYR A 317 23.99 8.45 -13.34
CA TYR A 317 22.55 8.29 -13.50
C TYR A 317 21.99 7.02 -12.85
N SER A 318 22.76 6.38 -11.96
CA SER A 318 22.40 5.07 -11.39
C SER A 318 20.99 5.04 -10.75
N ASP A 319 20.60 6.09 -10.03
CA ASP A 319 19.26 6.21 -9.43
C ASP A 319 18.16 6.45 -10.47
N CYS A 320 18.45 7.19 -11.54
CA CYS A 320 17.52 7.39 -12.66
C CYS A 320 17.29 6.07 -13.40
N LEU A 321 18.36 5.38 -13.79
CA LEU A 321 18.30 4.10 -14.50
C LEU A 321 17.56 3.03 -13.69
N LYS A 322 17.79 2.97 -12.37
CA LYS A 322 17.03 2.08 -11.46
C LYS A 322 15.53 2.37 -11.50
N GLN A 323 15.13 3.64 -11.52
CA GLN A 323 13.72 4.01 -11.57
C GLN A 323 13.08 3.77 -12.93
N ILE A 324 13.82 4.04 -14.01
CA ILE A 324 13.39 3.75 -15.38
C ILE A 324 13.16 2.25 -15.54
N TYR A 325 14.10 1.42 -15.11
CA TYR A 325 13.99 -0.05 -15.15
C TYR A 325 12.72 -0.55 -14.44
N ARG A 326 12.39 0.02 -13.27
CA ARG A 326 11.18 -0.35 -12.52
C ARG A 326 9.88 0.07 -13.19
N LYS A 327 9.92 1.04 -14.11
CA LYS A 327 8.74 1.67 -14.70
C LYS A 327 8.48 1.29 -16.15
N THR A 328 9.48 0.81 -16.89
CA THR A 328 9.31 0.41 -18.29
C THR A 328 10.19 -0.78 -18.71
N ARG A 329 9.69 -1.56 -19.68
CA ARG A 329 10.47 -2.61 -20.36
C ARG A 329 11.34 -2.10 -21.51
N LYS A 330 11.05 -0.91 -22.08
CA LYS A 330 11.71 -0.39 -23.30
C LYS A 330 13.24 -0.40 -23.19
N TYR A 331 13.79 -0.07 -22.03
CA TYR A 331 15.23 0.01 -21.77
C TYR A 331 15.76 -1.07 -20.83
N ALA A 332 14.91 -2.03 -20.42
CA ALA A 332 15.25 -2.97 -19.37
C ALA A 332 16.47 -3.84 -19.72
N GLU A 333 16.59 -4.29 -20.97
CA GLU A 333 17.72 -5.11 -21.41
C GLU A 333 19.05 -4.35 -21.42
N GLN A 334 19.04 -3.11 -21.93
CA GLN A 334 20.24 -2.25 -21.97
C GLN A 334 20.71 -1.92 -20.56
N ILE A 335 19.78 -1.55 -19.68
CA ILE A 335 20.07 -1.28 -18.27
C ILE A 335 20.60 -2.54 -17.58
N ASN A 336 20.04 -3.71 -17.86
CA ASN A 336 20.48 -4.97 -17.25
C ASN A 336 21.90 -5.37 -17.70
N LYS A 337 22.31 -5.07 -18.95
CA LYS A 337 23.67 -5.33 -19.45
C LYS A 337 24.74 -4.46 -18.77
N LEU A 338 24.37 -3.29 -18.28
CA LEU A 338 25.28 -2.43 -17.51
C LEU A 338 25.67 -3.07 -16.15
N ASN A 339 24.86 -4.00 -15.63
CA ASN A 339 25.14 -4.71 -14.38
C ASN A 339 26.23 -5.79 -14.50
N THR A 340 26.61 -6.22 -15.71
CA THR A 340 27.54 -7.35 -15.90
C THR A 340 29.01 -6.94 -16.09
N HIS A 341 29.36 -5.65 -15.96
CA HIS A 341 30.71 -5.13 -16.29
C HIS A 341 31.40 -4.28 -15.22
N TYR A 342 30.81 -4.09 -14.03
CA TYR A 342 31.36 -3.23 -12.96
C TYR A 342 31.77 -4.00 -11.70
N ASP A 343 32.41 -5.16 -11.88
CA ASP A 343 33.05 -5.87 -10.79
C ASP A 343 34.56 -5.85 -11.06
N HIS A 344 35.27 -4.83 -10.56
CA HIS A 344 36.71 -4.87 -10.21
C HIS A 344 37.20 -3.56 -9.55
N GLY A 345 37.54 -3.69 -8.26
CA GLY A 345 38.75 -3.11 -7.66
C GLY A 345 38.74 -1.65 -7.23
N TYR A 346 38.39 -1.38 -5.96
CA TYR A 346 39.15 -0.47 -5.09
C TYR A 346 38.75 -0.71 -3.62
N HIS A 347 39.63 -1.38 -2.87
CA HIS A 347 39.62 -1.41 -1.41
C HIS A 347 40.55 -0.28 -0.92
N ASP A 348 40.05 0.66 -0.11
CA ASP A 348 40.49 0.83 1.29
C ASP A 348 39.90 2.07 2.00
N SER A 349 39.66 1.86 3.29
CA SER A 349 39.50 2.81 4.41
C SER A 349 38.15 3.51 4.66
N CYS A 350 37.50 3.06 5.74
CA CYS A 350 36.75 3.85 6.72
C CYS A 350 35.46 4.58 6.28
N HIS A 351 34.45 3.85 5.79
CA HIS A 351 33.04 4.24 5.96
C HIS A 351 32.15 2.99 6.03
N GLU A 352 31.51 2.77 7.17
CA GLU A 352 30.29 1.94 7.24
C GLU A 352 29.21 2.60 6.34
N ASP A 353 28.53 1.81 5.50
CA ASP A 353 27.36 2.15 4.64
C ASP A 353 27.49 2.44 3.14
N THR A 354 28.54 2.05 2.41
CA THR A 354 28.44 2.01 0.91
C THR A 354 29.21 0.87 0.24
N HIS A 355 28.65 -0.34 0.27
CA HIS A 355 28.87 -1.28 -0.84
C HIS A 355 27.91 -0.92 -1.96
N TYR A 356 28.43 -0.32 -3.04
CA TYR A 356 27.69 -0.01 -4.26
C TYR A 356 27.57 -1.28 -5.13
N ASP A 357 26.94 -2.31 -4.57
CA ASP A 357 26.51 -3.46 -5.35
C ASP A 357 25.08 -3.22 -5.85
N ILE A 358 24.96 -2.82 -7.10
CA ILE A 358 23.67 -2.62 -7.77
C ILE A 358 22.91 -3.96 -7.89
N SER A 359 23.61 -5.11 -7.87
CA SER A 359 23.03 -6.44 -8.05
C SER A 359 22.23 -6.92 -6.83
N ALA A 360 22.70 -6.65 -5.61
CA ALA A 360 22.10 -7.18 -4.38
C ALA A 360 20.67 -6.67 -4.07
N ARG A 361 20.17 -5.65 -4.79
CA ARG A 361 18.82 -5.07 -4.59
C ARG A 361 17.90 -5.09 -5.82
N MET A 362 18.35 -5.61 -6.97
CA MET A 362 17.52 -5.68 -8.19
C MET A 362 16.68 -6.95 -8.32
N ASN A 363 16.97 -8.01 -7.56
CA ASN A 363 16.22 -9.29 -7.57
C ASN A 363 14.81 -9.24 -6.95
N CYS A 364 14.23 -8.06 -6.70
CA CYS A 364 12.95 -7.93 -5.98
C CYS A 364 11.79 -7.40 -6.86
N GLY A 365 11.89 -7.43 -8.18
CA GLY A 365 10.86 -6.85 -9.03
C GLY A 365 10.81 -7.44 -10.41
N PHE A 366 10.20 -8.62 -10.53
CA PHE A 366 9.24 -9.05 -11.54
C PHE A 366 9.02 -10.56 -11.32
N ASP A 367 8.13 -10.89 -10.37
CA ASP A 367 7.38 -12.15 -10.32
C ASP A 367 5.88 -11.81 -10.38
#